data_AF-A0A1G0P204-F1
#
_entry.id   AF-A0A1G0P204-F1
#
_cell.length_a   1.000
_cell.length_b   1.000
_cell.length_c   1.000
_cell.angle_alpha   90.00
_cell.angle_beta   90.00
_cell.angle_gamma   90.00
#
_symmetry.space_group_name_H-M   'P 1'
#
loop_
_entity.id
_entity.type
_entity.pdbx_description
1 polymer ?
#
loop_
_entity_poly.entity_id
_entity_poly.type
_entity_poly.pdbx_seq_one_letter_code
_entity_poly.pdbx_strand_id
1 'polypeptide(L)'
;MSRMKKIPKLILINLFVFILLLVLIEALLHIIPPFDRFITYADAEIRGENDFPNGEYTYVGNNIGMISKFKVHVKNNSLGFHDKEYSFIKKPGVKRIIVLGDSQVEAVQVDLSGTFHKILEKKLNNDGFNVEVIALGKSGYGIKEAIDLYENIGKKYDPDIVIWSFTNNNDIQDTDRKFGRIIVDRKLKDLAAIPDFLKFSKIATYLYTREWIFQNSSPTEFVDTTIFNGEFSYINGISNWDQIVFLKYWPPLFNQIRDSFSKYYLDFIEKVHSDGKILITISSSGAYPFFLLKSNENIEWDFDKPNRIVEELSNKNSVRFLSMKSTYDLYIKKTAKDVVFPFDGHLNEIGHELVAEAMYPEIKHLLNSGNTISFQKETK
;
A
#
# COMPACT_ATOMS: atom_id res chain seq x y z
N MET A 1 43.05 -8.87 56.70
CA MET A 1 42.70 -9.91 55.70
C MET A 1 41.21 -10.32 55.66
N SER A 2 40.32 -9.94 56.60
CA SER A 2 38.91 -10.42 56.57
C SER A 2 37.96 -9.61 55.66
N ARG A 3 38.28 -8.35 55.31
CA ARG A 3 37.47 -7.53 54.38
C ARG A 3 37.52 -8.02 52.93
N MET A 4 38.67 -8.54 52.47
CA MET A 4 38.84 -9.01 51.09
C MET A 4 38.04 -10.29 50.76
N LYS A 5 37.71 -11.13 51.76
CA LYS A 5 36.90 -12.34 51.56
C LYS A 5 35.41 -12.07 51.32
N LYS A 6 34.92 -10.86 51.63
CA LYS A 6 33.50 -10.47 51.46
C LYS A 6 33.20 -9.81 50.11
N ILE A 7 34.23 -9.33 49.41
CA ILE A 7 34.10 -8.63 48.12
C ILE A 7 33.46 -9.54 47.04
N PRO A 8 33.89 -10.80 46.85
CA PRO A 8 33.26 -11.67 45.84
C PRO A 8 31.79 -11.95 46.14
N LYS A 9 31.44 -12.13 47.42
CA LYS A 9 30.05 -12.35 47.85
C LYS A 9 29.18 -11.12 47.56
N LEU A 10 29.68 -9.92 47.82
CA LEU A 10 28.98 -8.67 47.50
C LEU A 10 28.80 -8.48 45.99
N ILE A 11 29.81 -8.81 45.18
CA ILE A 11 29.71 -8.75 43.72
C ILE A 11 28.64 -9.73 43.21
N LEU A 12 28.64 -10.98 43.69
CA LEU A 12 27.64 -11.98 43.30
C LEU A 12 26.21 -11.56 43.69
N ILE A 13 26.03 -10.99 44.88
CA ILE A 13 24.72 -10.48 45.32
C ILE A 13 24.25 -9.33 44.42
N ASN A 14 25.12 -8.36 44.11
CA ASN A 14 24.76 -7.25 43.24
C ASN A 14 24.47 -7.72 41.81
N LEU A 15 25.24 -8.67 41.28
CA LEU A 15 25.00 -9.27 39.97
C LEU A 15 23.65 -10.01 39.92
N PHE A 16 23.34 -10.77 40.97
CA PHE A 16 22.05 -11.44 41.09
C PHE A 16 20.88 -10.45 41.13
N VAL A 17 20.98 -9.40 41.93
CA VAL A 17 19.95 -8.34 42.00
C VAL A 17 19.80 -7.64 40.66
N PHE A 18 20.90 -7.36 39.96
CA PHE A 18 20.88 -6.75 38.64
C PHE A 18 20.20 -7.65 37.59
N ILE A 19 20.52 -8.94 37.55
CA ILE A 19 19.86 -9.91 36.66
C ILE A 19 18.38 -10.02 36.99
N LEU A 20 18.03 -10.09 38.28
CA LEU A 20 16.63 -10.15 38.72
C LEU A 20 15.86 -8.90 38.28
N LEU A 21 16.47 -7.70 38.37
CA LEU A 21 15.89 -6.47 37.86
C LEU A 21 15.66 -6.52 36.35
N LEU A 22 16.62 -7.02 35.57
CA LEU A 22 16.44 -7.18 34.12
C LEU A 22 15.29 -8.13 33.77
N VAL A 23 15.17 -9.27 34.48
CA VAL A 23 14.07 -10.22 34.31
C VAL A 23 12.72 -9.58 34.67
N LEU A 24 12.67 -8.81 35.76
CA LEU A 24 11.46 -8.12 36.18
C LEU A 24 11.06 -7.01 35.20
N ILE A 25 12.03 -6.26 34.65
CA ILE A 25 11.78 -5.25 33.61
C ILE A 25 11.27 -5.94 32.34
N GLU A 26 11.90 -7.03 31.90
CA GLU A 26 11.43 -7.81 30.73
C GLU A 26 9.99 -8.29 30.96
N ALA A 27 9.70 -8.92 32.10
CA ALA A 27 8.35 -9.36 32.46
C ALA A 27 7.34 -8.19 32.51
N LEU A 28 7.74 -7.05 33.08
CA LEU A 28 6.92 -5.84 33.12
C LEU A 28 6.66 -5.30 31.71
N LEU A 29 7.65 -5.33 30.81
CA LEU A 29 7.48 -4.96 29.40
C LEU A 29 6.53 -5.92 28.66
N HIS A 30 6.31 -7.14 29.15
CA HIS A 30 5.30 -8.07 28.61
C HIS A 30 3.90 -7.87 29.22
N ILE A 31 3.79 -7.34 30.44
CA ILE A 31 2.52 -7.12 31.16
C ILE A 31 1.93 -5.73 30.87
N ILE A 32 2.77 -4.69 30.74
CA ILE A 32 2.32 -3.39 30.28
C ILE A 32 1.83 -3.61 28.84
N PRO A 33 0.52 -3.39 28.54
CA PRO A 33 0.00 -3.50 27.18
C PRO A 33 0.94 -2.66 26.32
N PRO A 34 1.40 -3.19 25.19
CA PRO A 34 2.64 -2.76 24.57
C PRO A 34 2.69 -1.25 24.64
N PHE A 35 3.82 -0.69 25.13
CA PHE A 35 4.29 0.57 24.59
C PHE A 35 4.10 0.36 23.10
N ASP A 36 3.01 0.94 22.55
CA ASP A 36 2.34 0.41 21.36
C ASP A 36 3.48 -0.02 20.48
N ARG A 37 3.56 -1.31 20.09
CA ARG A 37 4.49 -1.67 19.02
C ARG A 37 4.23 -0.56 18.04
N PHE A 38 5.21 0.32 17.89
CA PHE A 38 5.15 1.32 16.87
C PHE A 38 5.34 0.41 15.69
N ILE A 39 4.24 -0.18 15.24
CA ILE A 39 4.02 -0.56 13.88
C ILE A 39 3.90 0.80 13.18
N THR A 40 4.96 1.61 13.31
CA THR A 40 5.33 2.61 12.34
C THR A 40 5.39 1.81 11.07
N TYR A 41 4.54 2.18 10.11
CA TYR A 41 4.57 1.87 8.68
C TYR A 41 5.67 0.90 8.21
N ALA A 42 6.93 1.18 8.56
CA ALA A 42 8.06 0.26 8.48
C ALA A 42 7.76 -1.20 8.88
N ASP A 43 7.18 -1.51 10.05
CA ASP A 43 6.98 -2.91 10.50
C ASP A 43 5.94 -3.69 9.66
N ALA A 44 5.03 -3.00 8.97
CA ALA A 44 4.07 -3.58 8.04
C ALA A 44 4.66 -3.71 6.62
N GLU A 45 5.60 -2.85 6.22
CA GLU A 45 6.44 -3.06 5.01
C GLU A 45 7.56 -4.12 5.23
N ILE A 46 7.99 -4.35 6.48
CA ILE A 46 9.14 -5.19 6.88
C ILE A 46 8.88 -6.71 6.77
N ARG A 47 7.68 -7.15 6.44
CA ARG A 47 7.40 -8.58 6.26
C ARG A 47 6.83 -8.77 4.87
N GLY A 48 7.56 -9.49 4.02
CA GLY A 48 6.93 -10.37 3.03
C GLY A 48 6.90 -11.77 3.67
N GLU A 49 5.95 -12.65 3.37
CA GLU A 49 5.47 -12.93 2.02
C GLU A 49 3.93 -13.17 1.91
N ASN A 50 3.12 -12.88 2.93
CA ASN A 50 1.64 -13.12 2.98
C ASN A 50 0.89 -12.33 4.10
N ASP A 51 1.46 -11.27 4.65
CA ASP A 51 2.20 -11.53 5.88
C ASP A 51 1.49 -11.35 7.23
N PHE A 52 0.17 -11.54 7.28
CA PHE A 52 -0.44 -12.28 8.40
C PHE A 52 -1.71 -12.99 7.90
N PRO A 53 -1.63 -14.23 7.38
CA PRO A 53 -2.81 -15.06 7.16
C PRO A 53 -3.60 -15.18 8.47
N ASN A 54 -4.89 -14.87 8.43
CA ASN A 54 -5.74 -14.79 9.63
C ASN A 54 -5.24 -13.77 10.68
N GLY A 55 -4.43 -12.80 10.24
CA GLY A 55 -3.88 -11.74 11.08
C GLY A 55 -4.95 -10.79 11.58
N GLU A 56 -4.84 -10.40 12.84
CA GLU A 56 -5.75 -9.46 13.46
C GLU A 56 -4.92 -8.44 14.25
N TYR A 57 -5.07 -7.16 13.91
CA TYR A 57 -4.28 -6.08 14.51
C TYR A 57 -5.03 -4.75 14.50
N THR A 58 -4.52 -3.80 15.27
CA THR A 58 -5.03 -2.42 15.26
C THR A 58 -4.07 -1.54 14.48
N TYR A 59 -4.52 -1.04 13.34
CA TYR A 59 -3.83 0.02 12.62
C TYR A 59 -4.01 1.34 13.37
N VAL A 60 -2.93 2.08 13.57
CA VAL A 60 -2.95 3.39 14.24
C VAL A 60 -2.36 4.42 13.30
N GLY A 61 -3.23 5.22 12.67
CA GLY A 61 -2.81 6.33 11.83
C GLY A 61 -2.42 7.55 12.65
N ASN A 62 -1.35 8.23 12.27
CA ASN A 62 -0.87 9.46 12.89
C ASN A 62 -1.02 10.63 11.91
N ASN A 63 -1.92 11.58 12.17
CA ASN A 63 -1.95 12.83 11.43
C ASN A 63 -0.74 13.68 11.80
N ILE A 64 0.16 13.97 10.84
CA ILE A 64 1.25 14.92 11.05
C ILE A 64 0.63 16.29 11.34
N GLY A 65 0.81 16.80 12.57
CA GLY A 65 0.32 18.11 13.01
C GLY A 65 -1.01 18.11 13.76
N MET A 66 -1.71 16.98 13.90
CA MET A 66 -2.89 16.87 14.76
C MET A 66 -2.69 15.76 15.80
N ILE A 67 -3.00 16.05 17.07
CA ILE A 67 -2.97 15.09 18.20
C ILE A 67 -4.15 14.09 18.08
N SER A 68 -4.65 13.80 16.88
CA SER A 68 -5.68 12.80 16.63
C SER A 68 -5.02 11.54 16.06
N LYS A 69 -4.88 10.54 16.92
CA LYS A 69 -4.68 9.15 16.52
C LYS A 69 -6.04 8.57 16.21
N PHE A 70 -6.22 7.98 15.03
CA PHE A 70 -7.36 7.10 14.80
C PHE A 70 -6.88 5.65 14.84
N LYS A 71 -7.81 4.75 15.14
CA LYS A 71 -7.55 3.32 15.24
C LYS A 71 -8.55 2.58 14.39
N VAL A 72 -8.04 1.68 13.55
CA VAL A 72 -8.86 0.76 12.74
C VAL A 72 -8.49 -0.65 13.13
N HIS A 73 -9.50 -1.49 13.29
CA HIS A 73 -9.29 -2.90 13.54
C HIS A 73 -9.22 -3.63 12.20
N VAL A 74 -8.05 -4.14 11.87
CA VAL A 74 -7.80 -4.85 10.61
C VAL A 74 -7.79 -6.34 10.89
N LYS A 75 -8.55 -7.06 10.06
CA LYS A 75 -8.57 -8.52 10.03
C LYS A 75 -8.32 -9.01 8.62
N ASN A 76 -7.27 -9.81 8.47
CA ASN A 76 -6.92 -10.44 7.21
C ASN A 76 -7.57 -11.82 7.10
N ASN A 77 -7.90 -12.22 5.87
CA ASN A 77 -8.32 -13.58 5.56
C ASN A 77 -7.12 -14.56 5.57
N SER A 78 -7.42 -15.83 5.32
CA SER A 78 -6.48 -16.94 5.26
C SER A 78 -5.42 -16.82 4.16
N LEU A 79 -5.61 -15.89 3.21
CA LEU A 79 -4.65 -15.54 2.18
C LEU A 79 -3.89 -14.22 2.47
N GLY A 80 -4.16 -13.60 3.63
CA GLY A 80 -3.44 -12.40 4.07
C GLY A 80 -3.99 -11.06 3.57
N PHE A 81 -5.16 -11.04 2.91
CA PHE A 81 -5.79 -9.80 2.44
C PHE A 81 -6.78 -9.26 3.45
N HIS A 82 -6.87 -7.93 3.55
CA HIS A 82 -7.88 -7.24 4.36
C HIS A 82 -9.26 -7.39 3.69
N ASP A 83 -9.82 -8.58 3.81
CA ASP A 83 -11.10 -8.98 3.24
C ASP A 83 -11.66 -10.18 4.05
N LYS A 84 -12.90 -10.59 3.79
CA LYS A 84 -13.50 -11.84 4.27
C LYS A 84 -12.99 -13.05 3.46
N GLU A 85 -13.35 -14.23 3.96
CA GLU A 85 -13.10 -15.49 3.26
C GLU A 85 -14.05 -15.68 2.08
N TYR A 86 -13.50 -16.18 0.97
CA TYR A 86 -14.26 -16.59 -0.20
C TYR A 86 -13.84 -18.00 -0.62
N SER A 87 -14.80 -18.82 -1.02
CA SER A 87 -14.50 -20.12 -1.63
C SER A 87 -13.99 -19.92 -3.06
N PHE A 88 -12.94 -20.63 -3.46
CA PHE A 88 -12.54 -20.68 -4.89
C PHE A 88 -13.67 -21.23 -5.77
N ILE A 89 -14.48 -22.16 -5.24
CA ILE A 89 -15.64 -22.70 -5.97
C ILE A 89 -16.75 -21.64 -6.02
N LYS A 90 -16.97 -21.09 -7.21
CA LYS A 90 -18.02 -20.12 -7.51
C LYS A 90 -19.39 -20.77 -7.47
N LYS A 91 -20.31 -20.20 -6.69
CA LYS A 91 -21.69 -20.69 -6.59
C LYS A 91 -22.48 -20.34 -7.86
N PRO A 92 -23.43 -21.17 -8.29
CA PRO A 92 -24.30 -20.85 -9.43
C PRO A 92 -25.02 -19.51 -9.24
N GLY A 93 -25.04 -18.69 -10.29
CA GLY A 93 -25.70 -17.38 -10.30
C GLY A 93 -24.96 -16.26 -9.56
N VAL A 94 -23.83 -16.55 -8.90
CA VAL A 94 -22.96 -15.50 -8.32
C VAL A 94 -22.08 -14.91 -9.42
N LYS A 95 -21.97 -13.59 -9.45
CA LYS A 95 -21.00 -12.85 -10.26
C LYS A 95 -19.81 -12.46 -9.39
N ARG A 96 -18.59 -12.57 -9.93
CA ARG A 96 -17.36 -12.27 -9.19
C ARG A 96 -16.58 -11.14 -9.83
N ILE A 97 -16.17 -10.21 -8.99
CA ILE A 97 -15.32 -9.09 -9.36
C ILE A 97 -14.04 -9.20 -8.54
N ILE A 98 -12.89 -9.27 -9.21
CA ILE A 98 -11.59 -9.23 -8.55
C ILE A 98 -11.07 -7.80 -8.62
N VAL A 99 -10.68 -7.23 -7.49
CA VAL A 99 -10.06 -5.91 -7.40
C VAL A 99 -8.61 -6.08 -6.99
N LEU A 100 -7.69 -5.70 -7.88
CA LEU A 100 -6.25 -5.75 -7.67
C LEU A 100 -5.73 -4.34 -7.44
N GLY A 101 -4.69 -4.20 -6.63
CA GLY A 101 -3.97 -2.94 -6.49
C GLY A 101 -3.03 -2.95 -5.30
N ASP A 102 -2.65 -1.76 -4.89
CA ASP A 102 -1.67 -1.54 -3.86
C ASP A 102 -2.33 -1.28 -2.49
N SER A 103 -1.75 -0.37 -1.71
CA SER A 103 -2.27 0.06 -0.43
C SER A 103 -3.65 0.73 -0.50
N GLN A 104 -4.05 1.30 -1.64
CA GLN A 104 -5.39 1.87 -1.81
C GLN A 104 -6.48 0.80 -1.85
N VAL A 105 -6.13 -0.42 -2.25
CA VAL A 105 -7.03 -1.59 -2.23
C VAL A 105 -6.95 -2.31 -0.89
N GLU A 106 -5.75 -2.39 -0.29
CA GLU A 106 -5.55 -2.97 1.04
C GLU A 106 -6.28 -2.17 2.13
N ALA A 107 -6.25 -0.83 2.03
CA ALA A 107 -7.13 0.10 2.74
C ALA A 107 -7.19 -0.11 4.27
N VAL A 108 -6.05 -0.35 4.91
CA VAL A 108 -5.93 -0.57 6.37
C VAL A 108 -6.32 0.66 7.20
N GLN A 109 -6.39 1.83 6.56
CA GLN A 109 -6.78 3.11 7.15
C GLN A 109 -8.28 3.23 7.40
N VAL A 110 -9.11 2.34 6.84
CA VAL A 110 -10.58 2.36 7.01
C VAL A 110 -11.08 0.98 7.39
N ASP A 111 -12.21 0.91 8.11
CA ASP A 111 -12.85 -0.38 8.37
C ASP A 111 -13.21 -1.09 7.06
N LEU A 112 -13.14 -2.43 7.03
CA LEU A 112 -13.43 -3.24 5.84
C LEU A 112 -14.74 -2.84 5.14
N SER A 113 -15.81 -2.56 5.89
CA SER A 113 -17.10 -2.15 5.32
C SER A 113 -17.10 -0.76 4.67
N GLY A 114 -16.13 0.08 5.03
CA GLY A 114 -15.90 1.42 4.46
C GLY A 114 -14.98 1.42 3.25
N THR A 115 -14.41 0.27 2.86
CA THR A 115 -13.60 0.16 1.65
C THR A 115 -14.47 0.22 0.39
N PHE A 116 -13.94 0.81 -0.69
CA PHE A 116 -14.71 1.02 -1.93
C PHE A 116 -15.25 -0.29 -2.51
N HIS A 117 -14.49 -1.38 -2.38
CA HIS A 117 -14.85 -2.67 -2.95
C HIS A 117 -16.03 -3.32 -2.18
N LYS A 118 -16.14 -3.11 -0.86
CA LYS A 118 -17.31 -3.54 -0.08
C LYS A 118 -18.50 -2.62 -0.21
N ILE A 119 -18.29 -1.32 -0.36
CA ILE A 119 -19.36 -0.39 -0.69
C ILE A 119 -19.98 -0.77 -2.05
N LEU A 120 -19.15 -1.06 -3.06
CA LEU A 120 -19.59 -1.54 -4.37
C LEU A 120 -20.36 -2.86 -4.28
N GLU A 121 -19.82 -3.87 -3.56
CA GLU A 121 -20.49 -5.16 -3.32
C GLU A 121 -21.90 -4.95 -2.73
N LYS A 122 -21.99 -4.13 -1.68
CA LYS A 122 -23.25 -3.83 -0.99
C LYS A 122 -24.26 -3.14 -1.91
N LYS A 123 -23.82 -2.13 -2.67
CA LYS A 123 -24.71 -1.39 -3.59
C LYS A 123 -25.28 -2.31 -4.68
N LEU A 124 -24.43 -3.13 -5.31
CA LEU A 124 -24.87 -4.07 -6.35
C LEU A 124 -25.85 -5.11 -5.79
N ASN A 125 -25.57 -5.68 -4.62
CA ASN A 125 -26.48 -6.66 -4.01
C ASN A 125 -27.81 -6.03 -3.57
N ASN A 126 -27.82 -4.78 -3.12
CA ASN A 126 -29.05 -4.05 -2.81
C ASN A 126 -29.94 -3.81 -4.04
N ASP A 127 -29.34 -3.69 -5.22
CA ASP A 127 -30.05 -3.57 -6.50
C ASP A 127 -30.47 -4.92 -7.11
N GLY A 128 -30.36 -6.01 -6.34
CA GLY A 128 -30.87 -7.34 -6.70
C GLY A 128 -29.89 -8.21 -7.49
N PHE A 129 -28.64 -7.76 -7.69
CA PHE A 129 -27.58 -8.64 -8.19
C PHE A 129 -27.12 -9.60 -7.09
N ASN A 130 -26.41 -10.66 -7.49
CA ASN A 130 -25.73 -11.57 -6.58
C ASN A 130 -24.23 -11.51 -6.88
N VAL A 131 -23.51 -10.60 -6.22
CA VAL A 131 -22.13 -10.24 -6.52
C VAL A 131 -21.23 -10.45 -5.31
N GLU A 132 -20.08 -11.06 -5.57
CA GLU A 132 -18.92 -11.10 -4.67
C GLU A 132 -17.82 -10.19 -5.25
N VAL A 133 -17.38 -9.17 -4.49
CA VAL A 133 -16.26 -8.29 -4.86
C VAL A 133 -15.09 -8.61 -3.94
N ILE A 134 -14.06 -9.23 -4.50
CA ILE A 134 -12.93 -9.82 -3.78
C ILE A 134 -11.71 -8.93 -4.00
N ALA A 135 -11.17 -8.37 -2.92
CA ALA A 135 -9.99 -7.50 -2.98
C ALA A 135 -8.70 -8.27 -2.75
N LEU A 136 -7.74 -8.09 -3.65
CA LEU A 136 -6.37 -8.59 -3.56
C LEU A 136 -5.43 -7.37 -3.63
N GLY A 137 -5.47 -6.55 -2.58
CA GLY A 137 -4.65 -5.35 -2.44
C GLY A 137 -3.50 -5.55 -1.47
N LYS A 138 -2.30 -5.06 -1.82
CA LYS A 138 -1.15 -5.07 -0.91
C LYS A 138 -0.26 -3.84 -1.05
N SER A 139 0.07 -3.22 0.08
CA SER A 139 0.95 -2.05 0.11
C SER A 139 2.28 -2.29 -0.61
N GLY A 140 2.66 -1.32 -1.45
CA GLY A 140 3.89 -1.36 -2.24
C GLY A 140 3.88 -2.33 -3.43
N TYR A 141 2.73 -2.90 -3.79
CA TYR A 141 2.60 -3.72 -5.00
C TYR A 141 2.41 -2.82 -6.21
N GLY A 142 3.16 -3.08 -7.29
CA GLY A 142 2.97 -2.43 -8.57
C GLY A 142 2.32 -3.38 -9.59
N ILE A 143 2.41 -3.01 -10.87
CA ILE A 143 1.78 -3.76 -11.96
C ILE A 143 2.26 -5.22 -12.06
N LYS A 144 3.53 -5.51 -11.75
CA LYS A 144 4.06 -6.88 -11.80
C LYS A 144 3.42 -7.77 -10.75
N GLU A 145 3.32 -7.28 -9.53
CA GLU A 145 2.70 -8.01 -8.43
C GLU A 145 1.19 -8.13 -8.63
N ALA A 146 0.53 -7.15 -9.26
CA ALA A 146 -0.87 -7.28 -9.67
C ALA A 146 -1.07 -8.43 -10.67
N ILE A 147 -0.18 -8.57 -11.67
CA ILE A 147 -0.18 -9.71 -12.60
C ILE A 147 0.00 -11.02 -11.83
N ASP A 148 1.00 -11.10 -10.94
CA ASP A 148 1.26 -12.30 -10.14
C ASP A 148 0.06 -12.68 -9.26
N LEU A 149 -0.60 -11.70 -8.63
CA LEU A 149 -1.81 -11.92 -7.84
C LEU A 149 -2.96 -12.44 -8.70
N TYR A 150 -3.16 -11.87 -9.89
CA TYR A 150 -4.17 -12.35 -10.83
C TYR A 150 -3.90 -13.81 -11.23
N GLU A 151 -2.69 -14.12 -11.68
CA GLU A 151 -2.34 -15.44 -12.20
C GLU A 151 -2.36 -16.51 -11.12
N ASN A 152 -1.89 -16.20 -9.91
CA ASN A 152 -1.72 -17.21 -8.87
C ASN A 152 -2.93 -17.33 -7.94
N ILE A 153 -3.77 -16.29 -7.83
CA ILE A 153 -4.88 -16.25 -6.87
C ILE A 153 -6.17 -15.80 -7.55
N GLY A 154 -6.18 -14.61 -8.17
CA GLY A 154 -7.38 -13.95 -8.67
C GLY A 154 -8.18 -14.79 -9.66
N LYS A 155 -7.50 -15.39 -10.66
CA LYS A 155 -8.19 -16.21 -11.67
C LYS A 155 -8.77 -17.50 -11.13
N LYS A 156 -8.26 -18.03 -10.00
CA LYS A 156 -8.80 -19.23 -9.34
C LYS A 156 -10.19 -19.01 -8.75
N TYR A 157 -10.58 -17.75 -8.51
CA TYR A 157 -11.94 -17.41 -8.11
C TYR A 157 -12.94 -17.39 -9.26
N ASP A 158 -12.52 -17.65 -10.52
CA ASP A 158 -13.37 -17.55 -11.70
C ASP A 158 -14.13 -16.19 -11.80
N PRO A 159 -13.40 -15.06 -11.87
CA PRO A 159 -14.02 -13.76 -11.97
C PRO A 159 -14.82 -13.60 -13.27
N ASP A 160 -15.82 -12.73 -13.26
CA ASP A 160 -16.46 -12.17 -14.46
C ASP A 160 -15.75 -10.87 -14.89
N ILE A 161 -15.34 -10.07 -13.90
CA ILE A 161 -14.69 -8.77 -14.09
C ILE A 161 -13.42 -8.73 -13.24
N VAL A 162 -12.35 -8.20 -13.82
CA VAL A 162 -11.11 -7.86 -13.12
C VAL A 162 -10.99 -6.33 -13.15
N ILE A 163 -10.66 -5.77 -12.00
CA ILE A 163 -10.45 -4.34 -11.82
C ILE A 163 -9.05 -4.16 -11.32
N TRP A 164 -8.27 -3.32 -12.00
CA TRP A 164 -7.00 -2.86 -11.47
C TRP A 164 -7.10 -1.41 -11.02
N SER A 165 -6.87 -1.22 -9.73
CA SER A 165 -6.84 0.06 -9.06
C SER A 165 -5.46 0.66 -9.20
N PHE A 166 -5.27 1.44 -10.27
CA PHE A 166 -4.03 2.15 -10.56
C PHE A 166 -3.84 3.32 -9.58
N THR A 167 -2.68 3.37 -8.94
CA THR A 167 -2.26 4.46 -8.05
C THR A 167 -1.25 5.34 -8.78
N ASN A 168 -1.72 6.51 -9.20
CA ASN A 168 -1.04 7.37 -10.16
C ASN A 168 0.27 7.99 -9.68
N ASN A 169 0.53 7.97 -8.38
CA ASN A 169 1.74 8.53 -7.77
C ASN A 169 2.86 7.50 -7.57
N ASN A 170 2.60 6.19 -7.71
CA ASN A 170 3.61 5.15 -7.43
C ASN A 170 3.64 3.99 -8.44
N ASP A 171 2.53 3.58 -9.07
CA ASP A 171 2.51 2.33 -9.86
C ASP A 171 3.45 2.33 -11.07
N ILE A 172 3.60 3.48 -11.75
CA ILE A 172 4.55 3.61 -12.86
C ILE A 172 5.97 3.37 -12.37
N GLN A 173 6.35 4.00 -11.26
CA GLN A 173 7.70 3.95 -10.69
C GLN A 173 7.99 2.66 -9.92
N ASP A 174 6.97 2.00 -9.38
CA ASP A 174 7.10 0.76 -8.62
C ASP A 174 7.20 -0.47 -9.52
N THR A 175 6.97 -0.31 -10.84
CA THR A 175 7.13 -1.39 -11.83
C THR A 175 8.48 -2.08 -11.74
N ASP A 176 9.54 -1.31 -11.54
CA ASP A 176 10.89 -1.83 -11.46
C ASP A 176 11.46 -1.49 -10.09
N ARG A 177 11.34 -2.41 -9.13
CA ARG A 177 11.95 -2.27 -7.78
C ARG A 177 13.46 -2.04 -7.79
N LYS A 178 14.14 -2.38 -8.89
CA LYS A 178 15.55 -2.00 -9.15
C LYS A 178 15.76 -0.49 -9.29
N PHE A 179 14.67 0.27 -9.46
CA PHE A 179 14.61 1.73 -9.56
C PHE A 179 13.74 2.36 -8.44
N GLY A 180 12.83 1.60 -7.80
CA GLY A 180 11.98 2.05 -6.68
C GLY A 180 12.63 1.96 -5.28
N ARG A 181 11.86 2.35 -4.24
CA ARG A 181 12.29 2.50 -2.81
C ARG A 181 13.22 1.39 -2.31
N ILE A 182 14.54 1.66 -2.28
CA ILE A 182 15.57 0.83 -1.62
C ILE A 182 15.40 0.81 -0.08
N ILE A 183 14.48 1.61 0.47
CA ILE A 183 14.29 1.83 1.91
C ILE A 183 13.91 0.54 2.65
N VAL A 184 13.18 -0.38 2.01
CA VAL A 184 12.72 -1.62 2.66
C VAL A 184 13.82 -2.69 2.66
N ASP A 185 14.57 -2.86 1.56
CA ASP A 185 15.56 -3.95 1.45
C ASP A 185 16.77 -3.79 2.39
N ARG A 186 17.13 -2.55 2.77
CA ARG A 186 18.20 -2.31 3.75
C ARG A 186 17.74 -2.72 5.16
N LYS A 187 16.59 -2.20 5.63
CA LYS A 187 15.99 -2.59 6.93
C LYS A 187 15.66 -4.09 7.04
N LEU A 188 15.25 -4.73 5.94
CA LEU A 188 14.94 -6.16 5.87
C LEU A 188 16.17 -7.04 6.15
N LYS A 189 17.33 -6.69 5.57
CA LYS A 189 18.59 -7.38 5.85
C LYS A 189 19.04 -7.21 7.29
N ASP A 190 18.76 -6.05 7.87
CA ASP A 190 19.20 -5.69 9.23
C ASP A 190 18.39 -6.41 10.32
N LEU A 191 17.08 -6.62 10.10
CA LEU A 191 16.20 -7.37 11.02
C LEU A 191 16.35 -8.89 10.89
N ALA A 192 16.59 -9.40 9.69
CA ALA A 192 16.90 -10.81 9.47
C ALA A 192 18.24 -11.21 10.11
N ALA A 193 19.13 -10.24 10.35
CA ALA A 193 20.42 -10.44 11.02
C ALA A 193 20.32 -10.56 12.55
N ILE A 194 19.15 -10.35 13.18
CA ILE A 194 18.97 -10.56 14.61
C ILE A 194 18.88 -12.08 14.89
N PRO A 195 19.81 -12.66 15.67
CA PRO A 195 19.74 -14.06 16.07
C PRO A 195 18.40 -14.43 16.71
N ASP A 196 17.82 -15.57 16.34
CA ASP A 196 16.48 -15.99 16.79
C ASP A 196 16.32 -16.02 18.32
N PHE A 197 17.38 -16.37 19.05
CA PHE A 197 17.34 -16.41 20.52
C PHE A 197 17.17 -15.02 21.16
N LEU A 198 17.52 -13.93 20.46
CA LEU A 198 17.35 -12.55 20.95
C LEU A 198 15.94 -12.02 20.70
N LYS A 199 15.20 -12.58 19.73
CA LYS A 199 13.84 -12.16 19.38
C LYS A 199 12.83 -12.36 20.52
N PHE A 200 13.16 -13.20 21.50
CA PHE A 200 12.34 -13.45 22.68
C PHE A 200 12.54 -12.43 23.82
N SER A 201 13.60 -11.61 23.79
CA SER A 201 13.83 -10.54 24.77
C SER A 201 13.67 -9.16 24.13
N LYS A 202 12.74 -8.37 24.67
CA LYS A 202 12.49 -6.98 24.27
C LYS A 202 13.70 -6.10 24.59
N ILE A 203 14.34 -6.31 25.74
CA ILE A 203 15.53 -5.55 26.14
C ILE A 203 16.70 -5.84 25.20
N ALA A 204 16.97 -7.13 24.93
CA ALA A 204 18.10 -7.51 24.09
C ALA A 204 17.91 -7.09 22.63
N THR A 205 16.68 -7.19 22.10
CA THR A 205 16.33 -6.67 20.78
C THR A 205 16.50 -5.16 20.70
N TYR A 206 16.08 -4.41 21.72
CA TYR A 206 16.25 -2.94 21.77
C TYR A 206 17.72 -2.51 21.84
N LEU A 207 18.53 -3.16 22.68
CA LEU A 207 19.95 -2.85 22.80
C LEU A 207 20.72 -3.22 21.52
N TYR A 208 20.41 -4.37 20.92
CA TYR A 208 21.02 -4.81 19.68
C TYR A 208 20.68 -3.88 18.52
N THR A 209 19.40 -3.55 18.33
CA THR A 209 18.96 -2.62 17.28
C THR A 209 19.55 -1.24 17.49
N ARG A 210 19.61 -0.73 18.73
CA ARG A 210 20.23 0.58 19.01
C ARG A 210 21.73 0.60 18.73
N GLU A 211 22.51 -0.34 19.25
CA GLU A 211 23.97 -0.42 18.97
C GLU A 211 24.23 -0.60 17.48
N TRP A 212 23.49 -1.49 16.83
CA TRP A 212 23.63 -1.72 15.40
C TRP A 212 23.27 -0.47 14.59
N ILE A 213 22.19 0.25 14.93
CA ILE A 213 21.84 1.55 14.33
C ILE A 213 22.98 2.54 14.56
N PHE A 214 23.50 2.69 15.78
CA PHE A 214 24.59 3.62 16.07
C PHE A 214 25.89 3.31 15.31
N GLN A 215 26.18 2.03 15.05
CA GLN A 215 27.38 1.61 14.32
C GLN A 215 27.22 1.67 12.80
N ASN A 216 25.98 1.51 12.29
CA ASN A 216 25.71 1.39 10.85
C ASN A 216 24.92 2.56 10.25
N SER A 217 24.47 3.53 11.06
CA SER A 217 23.91 4.79 10.56
C SER A 217 24.95 5.89 10.67
N SER A 218 25.31 6.49 9.52
CA SER A 218 26.05 7.74 9.53
C SER A 218 25.13 8.86 10.05
N PRO A 219 25.63 9.88 10.79
CA PRO A 219 24.79 10.98 11.32
C PRO A 219 24.04 11.79 10.24
N THR A 220 24.30 11.54 8.96
CA THR A 220 23.72 12.21 7.79
C THR A 220 22.53 11.49 7.16
N GLU A 221 22.17 10.28 7.60
CA GLU A 221 21.11 9.46 6.95
C GLU A 221 19.70 9.64 7.53
N PHE A 222 19.49 10.58 8.46
CA PHE A 222 18.15 10.91 9.01
C PHE A 222 17.35 11.89 8.15
N VAL A 223 17.81 12.17 6.93
CA VAL A 223 16.99 12.81 5.90
C VAL A 223 16.42 11.70 5.04
N ASP A 224 15.11 11.74 4.83
CA ASP A 224 14.32 10.93 3.91
C ASP A 224 14.91 10.96 2.49
N THR A 225 16.03 10.27 2.30
CA THR A 225 16.86 10.31 1.11
C THR A 225 16.99 8.89 0.63
N THR A 226 16.22 8.60 -0.41
CA THR A 226 16.43 7.42 -1.24
C THR A 226 17.80 7.58 -1.89
N ILE A 227 18.84 6.98 -1.31
CA ILE A 227 20.21 7.05 -1.85
C ILE A 227 20.27 6.13 -3.08
N PHE A 228 19.95 6.70 -4.24
CA PHE A 228 20.31 6.14 -5.54
C PHE A 228 21.66 6.74 -5.95
N ASN A 229 22.75 5.97 -5.79
CA ASN A 229 24.07 6.18 -6.41
C ASN A 229 24.49 7.64 -6.67
N GLY A 230 24.30 8.57 -5.72
CA GLY A 230 24.75 9.97 -5.82
C GLY A 230 24.17 10.83 -6.95
N GLU A 231 23.38 10.30 -7.90
CA GLU A 231 22.91 11.03 -9.08
C GLU A 231 21.50 11.61 -8.94
N PHE A 232 20.63 11.02 -8.10
CA PHE A 232 19.23 11.46 -7.98
C PHE A 232 18.95 12.42 -6.82
N SER A 233 19.90 12.64 -5.91
CA SER A 233 19.68 13.40 -4.69
C SER A 233 19.24 14.86 -4.92
N TYR A 234 19.37 15.39 -6.15
CA TYR A 234 18.95 16.74 -6.51
C TYR A 234 18.62 16.85 -8.01
N ILE A 235 17.54 16.21 -8.50
CA ILE A 235 16.96 16.68 -9.78
C ILE A 235 16.17 17.95 -9.45
N ASN A 236 16.74 19.11 -9.78
CA ASN A 236 16.10 20.42 -9.64
C ASN A 236 15.53 20.74 -8.24
N GLY A 237 16.04 20.11 -7.17
CA GLY A 237 15.55 20.31 -5.80
C GLY A 237 14.37 19.43 -5.37
N ILE A 238 14.03 18.38 -6.13
CA ILE A 238 13.02 17.39 -5.76
C ILE A 238 13.68 16.29 -4.93
N SER A 239 13.30 16.17 -3.65
CA SER A 239 13.83 15.15 -2.74
C SER A 239 12.95 13.90 -2.62
N ASN A 240 11.73 13.93 -3.16
CA ASN A 240 10.76 12.84 -3.01
C ASN A 240 10.50 12.13 -4.36
N TRP A 241 10.80 10.83 -4.38
CA TRP A 241 10.65 9.92 -5.53
C TRP A 241 9.24 9.96 -6.13
N ASP A 242 8.22 10.02 -5.26
CA ASP A 242 6.79 9.98 -5.62
C ASP A 242 6.31 11.25 -6.36
N GLN A 243 7.18 12.26 -6.47
CA GLN A 243 6.89 13.50 -7.21
C GLN A 243 7.38 13.44 -8.67
N ILE A 244 8.39 12.61 -8.98
CA ILE A 244 9.04 12.59 -10.29
C ILE A 244 8.04 12.20 -11.39
N VAL A 245 7.10 11.33 -11.07
CA VAL A 245 6.03 10.89 -11.97
C VAL A 245 5.17 12.06 -12.49
N PHE A 246 5.09 13.17 -11.75
CA PHE A 246 4.32 14.36 -12.14
C PHE A 246 5.14 15.43 -12.86
N LEU A 247 6.43 15.19 -13.13
CA LEU A 247 7.22 16.11 -13.95
C LEU A 247 6.68 16.16 -15.37
N LYS A 248 6.50 17.38 -15.90
CA LYS A 248 6.12 17.58 -17.31
C LYS A 248 7.13 16.90 -18.24
N TYR A 249 8.43 17.09 -17.98
CA TYR A 249 9.51 16.44 -18.72
C TYR A 249 10.21 15.41 -17.84
N TRP A 250 10.16 14.14 -18.26
CA TRP A 250 10.79 13.05 -17.52
C TRP A 250 12.26 12.89 -17.91
N PRO A 251 13.16 12.64 -16.93
CA PRO A 251 14.52 12.28 -17.23
C PRO A 251 14.57 10.94 -17.99
N PRO A 252 15.63 10.66 -18.77
CA PRO A 252 15.74 9.44 -19.58
C PRO A 252 15.46 8.15 -18.81
N LEU A 253 15.93 8.04 -17.56
CA LEU A 253 15.64 6.88 -16.70
C LEU A 253 14.14 6.68 -16.48
N PHE A 254 13.40 7.75 -16.20
CA PHE A 254 11.97 7.64 -15.92
C PHE A 254 11.17 7.31 -17.20
N ASN A 255 11.69 7.67 -18.39
CA ASN A 255 11.15 7.16 -19.64
C ASN A 255 11.35 5.64 -19.78
N GLN A 256 12.48 5.08 -19.35
CA GLN A 256 12.69 3.62 -19.34
C GLN A 256 11.74 2.92 -18.36
N ILE A 257 11.50 3.52 -17.20
CA ILE A 257 10.52 3.04 -16.20
C ILE A 257 9.11 3.03 -16.83
N ARG A 258 8.69 4.12 -17.48
CA ARG A 258 7.43 4.17 -18.22
C ARG A 258 7.33 3.07 -19.28
N ASP A 259 8.39 2.83 -20.04
CA ASP A 259 8.38 1.82 -21.10
C ASP A 259 8.24 0.41 -20.53
N SER A 260 8.93 0.14 -19.40
CA SER A 260 8.77 -1.08 -18.62
C SER A 260 7.33 -1.23 -18.12
N PHE A 261 6.78 -0.19 -17.49
CA PHE A 261 5.39 -0.16 -17.03
C PHE A 261 4.42 -0.48 -18.16
N SER A 262 4.58 0.20 -19.30
CA SER A 262 3.71 0.03 -20.46
C SER A 262 3.73 -1.41 -20.96
N LYS A 263 4.91 -2.04 -21.00
CA LYS A 263 5.05 -3.45 -21.38
C LYS A 263 4.28 -4.37 -20.43
N TYR A 264 4.44 -4.21 -19.12
CA TYR A 264 3.75 -5.05 -18.14
C TYR A 264 2.24 -4.80 -18.12
N TYR A 265 1.81 -3.54 -18.27
CA TYR A 265 0.39 -3.24 -18.37
C TYR A 265 -0.24 -3.90 -19.60
N LEU A 266 0.42 -3.87 -20.76
CA LEU A 266 -0.06 -4.59 -21.95
C LEU A 266 -0.10 -6.12 -21.76
N ASP A 267 0.91 -6.70 -21.11
CA ASP A 267 0.92 -8.13 -20.74
C ASP A 267 -0.24 -8.48 -19.80
N PHE A 268 -0.54 -7.61 -18.83
CA PHE A 268 -1.67 -7.79 -17.93
C PHE A 268 -3.01 -7.78 -18.69
N ILE A 269 -3.19 -6.82 -19.61
CA ILE A 269 -4.38 -6.75 -20.48
C ILE A 269 -4.53 -8.05 -21.29
N GLU A 270 -3.44 -8.50 -21.93
CA GLU A 270 -3.44 -9.72 -22.74
C GLU A 270 -3.84 -10.95 -21.90
N LYS A 271 -3.26 -11.10 -20.71
CA LYS A 271 -3.58 -12.22 -19.80
C LYS A 271 -5.07 -12.24 -19.43
N VAL A 272 -5.60 -11.12 -18.94
CA VAL A 272 -7.02 -11.05 -18.51
C VAL A 272 -7.97 -11.31 -19.69
N HIS A 273 -7.69 -10.75 -20.86
CA HIS A 273 -8.50 -10.97 -22.06
C HIS A 273 -8.39 -12.40 -22.60
N SER A 274 -7.21 -13.02 -22.55
CA SER A 274 -7.00 -14.41 -22.98
C SER A 274 -7.77 -15.42 -22.12
N ASP A 275 -7.96 -15.11 -20.84
CA ASP A 275 -8.82 -15.85 -19.92
C ASP A 275 -10.34 -15.56 -20.14
N GLY A 276 -10.67 -14.74 -21.15
CA GLY A 276 -12.04 -14.38 -21.51
C GLY A 276 -12.72 -13.44 -20.51
N LYS A 277 -11.94 -12.70 -19.72
CA LYS A 277 -12.44 -11.82 -18.65
C LYS A 277 -12.41 -10.35 -19.09
N ILE A 278 -13.26 -9.54 -18.47
CA ILE A 278 -13.24 -8.09 -18.69
C ILE A 278 -12.23 -7.44 -17.75
N LEU A 279 -11.36 -6.59 -18.29
CA LEU A 279 -10.52 -5.71 -17.49
C LEU A 279 -11.08 -4.27 -17.46
N ILE A 280 -11.13 -3.68 -16.27
CA ILE A 280 -11.34 -2.25 -16.05
C ILE A 280 -10.15 -1.71 -15.27
N THR A 281 -9.67 -0.54 -15.63
CA THR A 281 -8.64 0.16 -14.87
C THR A 281 -9.21 1.44 -14.30
N ILE A 282 -8.97 1.70 -13.02
CA ILE A 282 -9.42 2.91 -12.33
C ILE A 282 -8.24 3.61 -11.69
N SER A 283 -8.10 4.93 -11.86
CA SER A 283 -7.11 5.69 -11.10
C SER A 283 -7.66 6.01 -9.71
N SER A 284 -7.25 5.25 -8.70
CA SER A 284 -7.83 5.33 -7.35
C SER A 284 -7.27 6.48 -6.51
N SER A 285 -6.03 6.89 -6.74
CA SER A 285 -5.44 8.08 -6.14
C SER A 285 -5.71 9.31 -7.00
N GLY A 286 -6.06 10.44 -6.39
CA GLY A 286 -6.25 11.65 -7.17
C GLY A 286 -5.94 12.97 -6.48
N ALA A 287 -5.21 12.93 -5.38
CA ALA A 287 -4.53 14.11 -4.87
C ALA A 287 -3.42 13.64 -3.93
N TYR A 288 -2.24 13.33 -4.47
CA TYR A 288 -1.05 13.50 -3.63
C TYR A 288 -1.11 14.95 -3.12
N PRO A 289 -0.87 15.23 -1.83
CA PRO A 289 -1.19 16.53 -1.27
C PRO A 289 -0.52 17.64 -2.09
N PHE A 290 -1.32 18.32 -2.92
CA PHE A 290 -0.83 19.24 -3.96
C PHE A 290 0.05 20.36 -3.37
N PHE A 291 -0.11 20.63 -2.08
CA PHE A 291 0.67 21.59 -1.32
C PHE A 291 2.12 21.16 -1.06
N LEU A 292 2.44 19.86 -1.07
CA LEU A 292 3.83 19.37 -0.94
C LEU A 292 4.65 19.53 -2.22
N LEU A 293 3.98 19.62 -3.38
CA LEU A 293 4.59 19.64 -4.71
C LEU A 293 4.89 21.06 -5.22
N LYS A 294 4.11 22.06 -4.79
CA LYS A 294 4.17 23.45 -5.30
C LYS A 294 5.28 24.32 -4.70
N SER A 295 6.24 23.76 -3.97
CA SER A 295 7.29 24.54 -3.29
C SER A 295 8.37 25.09 -4.22
N ASN A 296 8.44 24.66 -5.48
CA ASN A 296 9.46 25.12 -6.42
C ASN A 296 8.86 25.63 -7.74
N GLU A 297 8.84 26.96 -7.89
CA GLU A 297 8.31 27.68 -9.05
C GLU A 297 9.08 27.42 -10.35
N ASN A 298 10.30 26.87 -10.27
CA ASN A 298 11.13 26.58 -11.44
C ASN A 298 10.85 25.20 -12.07
N ILE A 299 9.91 24.42 -11.52
CA ILE A 299 9.56 23.09 -12.02
C ILE A 299 8.22 23.15 -12.75
N GLU A 300 8.21 22.69 -14.01
CA GLU A 300 6.98 22.47 -14.75
C GLU A 300 6.36 21.11 -14.39
N TRP A 301 5.15 21.16 -13.83
CA TRP A 301 4.38 19.98 -13.39
C TRP A 301 3.27 19.62 -14.38
N ASP A 302 3.02 18.33 -14.57
CA ASP A 302 1.87 17.75 -15.25
C ASP A 302 1.27 16.63 -14.38
N PHE A 303 0.36 17.00 -13.47
CA PHE A 303 -0.24 16.10 -12.49
C PHE A 303 -1.18 15.04 -13.10
N ASP A 304 -1.59 15.22 -14.35
CA ASP A 304 -2.47 14.29 -15.05
C ASP A 304 -1.71 13.36 -16.00
N LYS A 305 -0.40 13.61 -16.20
CA LYS A 305 0.46 12.79 -17.06
C LYS A 305 0.36 11.28 -16.80
N PRO A 306 0.37 10.78 -15.54
CA PRO A 306 0.29 9.34 -15.31
C PRO A 306 -1.07 8.77 -15.73
N ASN A 307 -2.17 9.45 -15.38
CA ASN A 307 -3.52 9.06 -15.79
C ASN A 307 -3.63 9.03 -17.32
N ARG A 308 -3.16 10.07 -18.01
CA ARG A 308 -3.20 10.18 -19.47
C ARG A 308 -2.48 9.02 -20.16
N ILE A 309 -1.31 8.63 -19.64
CA ILE A 309 -0.55 7.50 -20.18
C ILE A 309 -1.34 6.19 -20.05
N VAL A 310 -1.89 5.92 -18.87
CA VAL A 310 -2.66 4.69 -18.63
C VAL A 310 -3.98 4.71 -19.41
N GLU A 311 -4.65 5.85 -19.50
CA GLU A 311 -5.87 6.04 -20.27
C GLU A 311 -5.63 5.76 -21.76
N GLU A 312 -4.57 6.35 -22.35
CA GLU A 312 -4.21 6.11 -23.74
C GLU A 312 -3.90 4.64 -24.02
N LEU A 313 -3.15 3.98 -23.14
CA LEU A 313 -2.84 2.55 -23.26
C LEU A 313 -4.12 1.70 -23.14
N SER A 314 -5.00 2.03 -22.20
CA SER A 314 -6.26 1.31 -21.99
C SER A 314 -7.18 1.43 -23.20
N ASN A 315 -7.40 2.65 -23.67
CA ASN A 315 -8.30 2.94 -24.79
C ASN A 315 -7.81 2.30 -26.10
N LYS A 316 -6.50 2.26 -26.34
CA LYS A 316 -5.91 1.59 -27.52
C LYS A 316 -6.09 0.06 -27.48
N ASN A 317 -6.31 -0.52 -26.31
CA ASN A 317 -6.36 -1.97 -26.10
C ASN A 317 -7.72 -2.43 -25.55
N SER A 318 -8.79 -1.68 -25.82
CA SER A 318 -10.17 -2.07 -25.44
C SER A 318 -10.36 -2.30 -23.94
N VAL A 319 -9.68 -1.53 -23.10
CA VAL A 319 -9.86 -1.52 -21.65
C VAL A 319 -10.54 -0.22 -21.24
N ARG A 320 -11.59 -0.33 -20.42
CA ARG A 320 -12.26 0.85 -19.86
C ARG A 320 -11.38 1.46 -18.79
N PHE A 321 -10.98 2.72 -18.99
CA PHE A 321 -10.28 3.51 -17.98
C PHE A 321 -11.23 4.49 -17.30
N LEU A 322 -11.21 4.52 -15.96
CA LEU A 322 -11.99 5.43 -15.14
C LEU A 322 -11.03 6.34 -14.36
N SER A 323 -11.00 7.62 -14.71
CA SER A 323 -10.19 8.60 -13.97
C SER A 323 -10.96 9.18 -12.80
N MET A 324 -10.46 9.05 -11.57
CA MET A 324 -11.11 9.68 -10.40
C MET A 324 -10.76 11.15 -10.23
N LYS A 325 -9.82 11.68 -11.01
CA LYS A 325 -9.32 13.05 -10.86
C LYS A 325 -10.44 14.09 -10.86
N SER A 326 -11.29 14.08 -11.89
CA SER A 326 -12.40 15.03 -12.00
C SER A 326 -13.42 14.86 -10.88
N THR A 327 -13.68 13.62 -10.46
CA THR A 327 -14.59 13.30 -9.35
C THR A 327 -14.10 13.94 -8.04
N TYR A 328 -12.81 13.79 -7.73
CA TYR A 328 -12.22 14.37 -6.53
C TYR A 328 -12.11 15.89 -6.62
N ASP A 329 -11.63 16.43 -7.75
CA ASP A 329 -11.49 17.88 -7.95
C ASP A 329 -12.84 18.61 -7.74
N LEU A 330 -13.92 18.07 -8.33
CA LEU A 330 -15.27 18.62 -8.17
C LEU A 330 -15.77 18.49 -6.74
N TYR A 331 -15.53 17.35 -6.09
CA TYR A 331 -15.94 17.13 -4.70
C TYR A 331 -15.23 18.07 -3.73
N ILE A 332 -13.90 18.15 -3.81
CA ILE A 332 -13.07 19.01 -2.96
C ILE A 332 -13.45 20.48 -3.19
N LYS A 333 -13.58 20.91 -4.44
CA LYS A 333 -14.01 22.29 -4.77
C LYS A 333 -15.38 22.64 -4.19
N LYS A 334 -16.31 21.68 -4.19
CA LYS A 334 -17.69 21.89 -3.71
C LYS A 334 -17.80 21.85 -2.18
N THR A 335 -17.02 21.00 -1.51
CA THR A 335 -17.23 20.67 -0.09
C THR A 335 -16.12 21.17 0.83
N ALA A 336 -14.96 21.53 0.27
CA ALA A 336 -13.72 21.82 0.99
C ALA A 336 -13.26 20.67 1.92
N LYS A 337 -13.72 19.43 1.67
CA LYS A 337 -13.28 18.24 2.40
C LYS A 337 -12.29 17.45 1.56
N ASP A 338 -11.24 16.98 2.21
CA ASP A 338 -10.27 16.07 1.59
C ASP A 338 -10.87 14.67 1.42
N VAL A 339 -10.41 13.99 0.37
CA VAL A 339 -10.78 12.60 0.01
C VAL A 339 -9.68 11.60 0.35
N VAL A 340 -8.55 12.10 0.85
CA VAL A 340 -7.41 11.33 1.32
C VAL A 340 -7.05 11.77 2.73
N PHE A 341 -6.37 10.90 3.46
CA PHE A 341 -5.71 11.25 4.69
C PHE A 341 -4.48 12.13 4.41
N PRO A 342 -4.34 13.31 5.05
CA PRO A 342 -3.23 14.23 4.78
C PRO A 342 -1.84 13.68 5.09
N PHE A 343 -1.73 12.66 5.96
CA PHE A 343 -0.45 12.18 6.47
C PHE A 343 0.22 11.12 5.58
N ASP A 344 -0.56 10.34 4.82
CA ASP A 344 -0.04 9.26 3.97
C ASP A 344 -0.64 9.25 2.55
N GLY A 345 -1.60 10.12 2.24
CA GLY A 345 -2.24 10.21 0.92
C GLY A 345 -3.18 9.03 0.59
N HIS A 346 -3.51 8.18 1.55
CA HIS A 346 -4.46 7.08 1.33
C HIS A 346 -5.89 7.59 1.32
N LEU A 347 -6.77 6.95 0.56
CA LEU A 347 -8.19 7.30 0.57
C LEU A 347 -8.74 7.24 1.99
N ASN A 348 -9.46 8.29 2.37
CA ASN A 348 -10.32 8.24 3.56
C ASN A 348 -11.68 7.64 3.19
N GLU A 349 -12.60 7.59 4.15
CA GLU A 349 -13.94 7.02 3.95
C GLU A 349 -14.70 7.71 2.81
N ILE A 350 -14.53 9.03 2.65
CA ILE A 350 -15.12 9.80 1.55
C ILE A 350 -14.50 9.39 0.22
N GLY A 351 -13.17 9.26 0.16
CA GLY A 351 -12.46 8.81 -1.03
C GLY A 351 -12.95 7.44 -1.49
N HIS A 352 -13.03 6.48 -0.57
CA HIS A 352 -13.56 5.14 -0.84
C HIS A 352 -15.02 5.16 -1.33
N GLU A 353 -15.87 5.99 -0.72
CA GLU A 353 -17.26 6.16 -1.18
C GLU A 353 -17.31 6.69 -2.62
N LEU A 354 -16.53 7.73 -2.94
CA LEU A 354 -16.51 8.32 -4.28
C LEU A 354 -16.01 7.32 -5.34
N VAL A 355 -14.99 6.52 -5.04
CA VAL A 355 -14.53 5.44 -5.93
C VAL A 355 -15.67 4.46 -6.21
N ALA A 356 -16.36 4.00 -5.16
CA ALA A 356 -17.46 3.07 -5.31
C ALA A 356 -18.62 3.66 -6.14
N GLU A 357 -18.99 4.93 -5.91
CA GLU A 357 -20.03 5.62 -6.68
C GLU A 357 -19.66 5.78 -8.17
N ALA A 358 -18.38 6.07 -8.46
CA ALA A 358 -17.91 6.20 -9.84
C ALA A 358 -17.90 4.86 -10.58
N MET A 359 -17.51 3.77 -9.90
CA MET A 359 -17.49 2.42 -10.47
C MET A 359 -18.89 1.82 -10.66
N TYR A 360 -19.81 2.16 -9.75
CA TYR A 360 -21.13 1.55 -9.68
C TYR A 360 -21.90 1.49 -11.02
N PRO A 361 -22.12 2.61 -11.76
CA PRO A 361 -22.88 2.57 -13.00
C PRO A 361 -22.22 1.74 -14.10
N GLU A 362 -20.88 1.75 -14.17
CA GLU A 362 -20.10 1.01 -15.15
C GLU A 362 -20.23 -0.50 -14.91
N ILE A 363 -20.04 -0.93 -13.66
CA ILE A 363 -20.18 -2.34 -13.28
C ILE A 363 -21.62 -2.82 -13.44
N LYS A 364 -22.60 -2.03 -13.00
CA LYS A 364 -24.02 -2.35 -13.17
C LYS A 364 -24.39 -2.53 -14.65
N HIS A 365 -23.84 -1.69 -15.53
CA HIS A 365 -24.04 -1.84 -16.97
C HIS A 365 -23.51 -3.18 -17.50
N LEU A 366 -22.29 -3.56 -17.12
CA LEU A 366 -21.67 -4.82 -17.55
C LEU A 366 -22.42 -6.06 -17.05
N LEU A 367 -22.91 -6.02 -15.81
CA LEU A 367 -23.71 -7.10 -15.24
C LEU A 367 -25.04 -7.28 -15.98
N ASN A 368 -25.66 -6.18 -16.43
CA ASN A 368 -26.89 -6.22 -17.22
C ASN A 368 -26.68 -6.63 -18.68
N SER A 369 -25.56 -6.22 -19.29
CA SER A 369 -25.26 -6.49 -20.71
C SER A 369 -24.72 -7.90 -20.97
N GLY A 370 -24.67 -8.76 -19.94
CA GLY A 370 -24.12 -10.11 -20.04
C GLY A 370 -22.63 -10.13 -20.37
N ASN A 371 -21.86 -9.17 -19.83
CA ASN A 371 -20.42 -8.98 -20.09
C ASN A 371 -20.05 -8.54 -21.52
N THR A 372 -20.96 -7.85 -22.22
CA THR A 372 -20.64 -7.26 -23.53
C THR A 372 -20.19 -5.81 -23.35
N ILE A 373 -18.95 -5.47 -23.71
CA ILE A 373 -18.48 -4.08 -23.75
C ILE A 373 -18.87 -3.47 -25.10
N SER A 374 -19.90 -2.63 -25.13
CA SER A 374 -20.16 -1.77 -26.30
C SER A 374 -19.26 -0.54 -26.22
N PHE A 375 -18.18 -0.51 -26.99
CA PHE A 375 -17.38 0.70 -27.15
C PHE A 375 -18.18 1.72 -27.96
N GLN A 376 -18.93 2.60 -27.30
CA GLN A 376 -19.34 3.83 -27.93
C GLN A 376 -18.10 4.71 -28.07
N LYS A 377 -17.54 4.77 -29.28
CA LYS A 377 -16.68 5.87 -29.68
C LYS A 377 -17.51 7.14 -29.56
N GLU A 378 -17.34 7.91 -28.49
CA GLU A 378 -17.69 9.32 -28.53
C GLU A 378 -16.74 9.99 -29.53
N THR A 379 -17.19 10.08 -30.78
CA THR A 379 -16.64 11.03 -31.74
C THR A 379 -16.93 12.42 -31.21
N LYS A 380 -15.90 13.12 -30.74
CA LYS A 380 -15.86 14.58 -30.71
C LYS A 380 -14.92 15.08 -31.79
#